data_AF-A0A972THY9-F1
#
_entry.id   AF-A0A972THY9-F1
#
_cell.length_a   1.000
_cell.length_b   1.000
_cell.length_c   1.000
_cell.angle_alpha   90.00
_cell.angle_beta   90.00
_cell.angle_gamma   90.00
#
_symmetry.space_group_name_H-M   'P 1'
#
loop_
_entity.id
_entity.type
_entity.pdbx_description
1 polymer ?
#
loop_
_entity_poly.entity_id
_entity_poly.type
_entity_poly.pdbx_seq_one_letter_code
_entity_poly.pdbx_strand_id
1 'polypeptide(L)'
;MKELWSKEQEIRFFTEFRKSAAPEQLFYLSDDNRYYAYWPKSYSGSKSTLQARNALIGDYTEKWSADLLSEFAQSNGYHVVKGAVCEELGLPQKSPADVAICRTKNVYQKAEDILLIIEVKMSIVWNWELQLQAHGEKLVCLGDYTTHRGNPGLLRSDTVLKAIGKCLNVRISSFKASGIPIIVLGNTPITRNYYEKVDHLKRGGIIQGFWSVNPKPLDKSLTPRLLNNGEESIKATEGLGFYRFDTYDEFLKKLEELFREEREFFSSMRTEDELGKFIEIANREATYEKKAEKFLTLIRG
;
A
#
# COMPACT_ATOMS: atom_id res chain seq x y z
N MET A 1 -20.39 7.09 -7.24
CA MET A 1 -19.25 7.30 -6.33
C MET A 1 -18.55 5.96 -6.19
N LYS A 2 -17.23 5.88 -6.41
CA LYS A 2 -16.52 4.60 -6.22
C LYS A 2 -16.52 4.22 -4.75
N GLU A 3 -16.69 2.93 -4.48
CA GLU A 3 -16.65 2.39 -3.13
C GLU A 3 -15.21 2.04 -2.76
N LEU A 4 -14.83 2.38 -1.53
CA LEU A 4 -13.59 1.91 -0.91
C LEU A 4 -13.67 0.41 -0.59
N TRP A 5 -12.57 -0.18 -0.10
CA TRP A 5 -12.51 -1.62 0.18
C TRP A 5 -13.53 -2.03 1.24
N SER A 6 -14.25 -3.12 0.97
CA SER A 6 -15.32 -3.65 1.82
C SER A 6 -15.43 -5.17 1.70
N LYS A 7 -16.31 -5.78 2.51
CA LYS A 7 -16.62 -7.21 2.44
C LYS A 7 -17.13 -7.61 1.05
N GLU A 8 -17.88 -6.74 0.38
CA GLU A 8 -18.40 -6.96 -0.97
C GLU A 8 -17.27 -7.17 -1.98
N GLN A 9 -16.13 -6.46 -1.84
CA GLN A 9 -14.97 -6.68 -2.71
C GLN A 9 -14.33 -8.04 -2.47
N GLU A 10 -14.28 -8.52 -1.24
CA GLU A 10 -13.78 -9.87 -0.93
C GLU A 10 -14.75 -10.96 -1.42
N ILE A 11 -16.06 -10.74 -1.29
CA ILE A 11 -17.08 -11.64 -1.87
C ILE A 11 -16.91 -11.70 -3.39
N ARG A 12 -16.71 -10.56 -4.06
CA ARG A 12 -16.45 -10.52 -5.51
C ARG A 12 -15.18 -11.28 -5.86
N PHE A 13 -14.08 -11.06 -5.14
CA PHE A 13 -12.84 -11.82 -5.31
C PHE A 13 -13.10 -13.32 -5.25
N PHE A 14 -13.68 -13.82 -4.16
CA PHE A 14 -13.91 -15.26 -4.01
C PHE A 14 -14.85 -15.78 -5.09
N THR A 15 -15.96 -15.09 -5.36
CA THR A 15 -16.95 -15.52 -6.36
C THR A 15 -16.39 -15.56 -7.77
N GLU A 16 -15.54 -14.60 -8.15
CA GLU A 16 -14.89 -14.55 -9.46
C GLU A 16 -13.89 -15.69 -9.64
N PHE A 17 -12.98 -15.87 -8.68
CA PHE A 17 -11.95 -16.91 -8.78
C PHE A 17 -12.51 -18.32 -8.53
N ARG A 18 -13.60 -18.49 -7.78
CA ARG A 18 -14.30 -19.79 -7.63
C ARG A 18 -14.83 -20.35 -8.96
N LYS A 19 -15.04 -19.50 -9.99
CA LYS A 19 -15.48 -19.96 -11.33
C LYS A 19 -14.43 -20.80 -12.06
N SER A 20 -13.15 -20.69 -11.68
CA SER A 20 -12.03 -21.31 -12.40
C SER A 20 -11.02 -22.02 -11.49
N ALA A 21 -10.88 -21.61 -10.24
CA ALA A 21 -10.03 -22.26 -9.24
C ALA A 21 -10.78 -23.37 -8.49
N ALA A 22 -10.07 -24.30 -7.87
CA ALA A 22 -10.63 -25.24 -6.89
C ALA A 22 -10.73 -24.59 -5.49
N PRO A 23 -11.61 -25.07 -4.58
CA PRO A 23 -11.74 -24.53 -3.23
C PRO A 23 -10.40 -24.47 -2.49
N GLU A 24 -9.57 -25.50 -2.61
CA GLU A 24 -8.28 -25.66 -1.94
C GLU A 24 -7.23 -24.67 -2.43
N GLN A 25 -7.45 -24.01 -3.57
CA GLN A 25 -6.59 -22.93 -4.04
C GLN A 25 -6.91 -21.58 -3.39
N LEU A 26 -8.11 -21.43 -2.80
CA LEU A 26 -8.62 -20.18 -2.19
C LEU A 26 -8.88 -20.30 -0.68
N PHE A 27 -9.08 -21.52 -0.19
CA PHE A 27 -9.45 -21.81 1.20
C PHE A 27 -8.58 -22.93 1.76
N TYR A 28 -8.29 -22.84 3.05
CA TYR A 28 -7.74 -23.92 3.83
C TYR A 28 -8.82 -24.97 4.08
N LEU A 29 -8.54 -26.24 3.80
CA LEU A 29 -9.37 -27.37 4.19
C LEU A 29 -8.98 -27.84 5.59
N SER A 30 -9.91 -27.80 6.53
CA SER A 30 -9.74 -28.28 7.90
C SER A 30 -9.99 -29.79 8.04
N ASP A 31 -9.57 -30.33 9.20
CA ASP A 31 -9.80 -31.74 9.56
C ASP A 31 -11.30 -32.08 9.67
N ASP A 32 -12.17 -31.09 9.92
CA ASP A 32 -13.64 -31.23 9.94
C ASP A 32 -14.31 -30.96 8.58
N ASN A 33 -13.54 -31.02 7.48
CA ASN A 33 -14.00 -30.83 6.09
C ASN A 33 -14.66 -29.46 5.82
N ARG A 34 -14.15 -28.41 6.46
CA ARG A 34 -14.62 -27.03 6.27
C ARG A 34 -13.55 -26.19 5.57
N TYR A 35 -13.99 -25.27 4.75
CA TYR A 35 -13.12 -24.40 3.94
C TYR A 35 -13.04 -23.01 4.55
N TYR A 36 -11.86 -22.60 5.01
CA TYR A 36 -11.64 -21.30 5.66
C TYR A 36 -10.67 -20.41 4.89
N ALA A 37 -10.96 -19.12 4.78
CA ALA A 37 -10.01 -18.15 4.23
C ALA A 37 -8.81 -17.98 5.18
N TYR A 38 -9.03 -18.00 6.50
CA TYR A 38 -7.97 -18.08 7.47
C TYR A 38 -8.35 -19.05 8.57
N TRP A 39 -7.35 -19.73 9.14
CA TRP A 39 -7.56 -20.54 10.33
C TRP A 39 -8.21 -19.71 11.45
N PRO A 40 -9.42 -20.06 11.91
CA PRO A 40 -10.03 -19.42 13.07
C PRO A 40 -9.10 -19.51 14.29
N LYS A 41 -9.11 -18.52 15.18
CA LYS A 41 -8.30 -18.59 16.41
C LYS A 41 -8.65 -19.81 17.27
N SER A 42 -9.93 -20.17 17.32
CA SER A 42 -10.44 -21.36 18.00
C SER A 42 -10.02 -22.69 17.38
N TYR A 43 -9.50 -22.71 16.14
CA TYR A 43 -9.19 -23.95 15.45
C TYR A 43 -7.92 -24.64 16.01
N SER A 44 -8.10 -25.83 16.57
CA SER A 44 -7.05 -26.63 17.24
C SER A 44 -6.43 -27.72 16.36
N GLY A 45 -7.04 -28.04 15.21
CA GLY A 45 -6.57 -29.10 14.31
C GLY A 45 -5.28 -28.79 13.56
N SER A 46 -4.93 -29.73 12.67
CA SER A 46 -3.76 -29.66 11.80
C SER A 46 -3.88 -28.50 10.81
N LYS A 47 -2.75 -27.84 10.49
CA LYS A 47 -2.73 -26.62 9.69
C LYS A 47 -1.79 -26.77 8.51
N SER A 48 -2.30 -26.47 7.32
CA SER A 48 -1.53 -26.39 6.09
C SER A 48 -1.19 -24.94 5.73
N THR A 49 -0.34 -24.77 4.71
CA THR A 49 0.00 -23.48 4.10
C THR A 49 -0.67 -23.34 2.75
N LEU A 50 -1.26 -22.17 2.46
CA LEU A 50 -1.91 -21.88 1.18
C LEU A 50 -1.17 -20.75 0.46
N GLN A 51 -0.25 -21.11 -0.45
CA GLN A 51 0.56 -20.13 -1.17
C GLN A 51 -0.12 -19.60 -2.44
N ALA A 52 -0.83 -20.46 -3.19
CA ALA A 52 -1.45 -20.12 -4.48
C ALA A 52 -2.36 -18.90 -4.40
N ARG A 53 -3.13 -18.78 -3.31
CA ARG A 53 -4.04 -17.66 -3.09
C ARG A 53 -3.35 -16.29 -3.04
N ASN A 54 -2.14 -16.20 -2.51
CA ASN A 54 -1.48 -14.89 -2.32
C ASN A 54 -1.21 -14.20 -3.67
N ALA A 55 -0.90 -14.97 -4.72
CA ALA A 55 -0.73 -14.44 -6.07
C ALA A 55 -2.06 -13.91 -6.65
N LEU A 56 -3.15 -14.64 -6.44
CA LEU A 56 -4.50 -14.25 -6.90
C LEU A 56 -4.98 -12.98 -6.18
N ILE A 57 -4.74 -12.88 -4.87
CA ILE A 57 -5.03 -11.69 -4.08
C ILE A 57 -4.22 -10.49 -4.61
N GLY A 58 -2.93 -10.69 -4.89
CA GLY A 58 -2.06 -9.67 -5.46
C GLY A 58 -2.64 -9.10 -6.75
N ASP A 59 -2.85 -9.94 -7.75
CA ASP A 59 -3.36 -9.49 -9.06
C ASP A 59 -4.73 -8.78 -8.94
N TYR A 60 -5.65 -9.35 -8.14
CA TYR A 60 -6.97 -8.75 -7.91
C TYR A 60 -6.87 -7.37 -7.25
N THR A 61 -6.06 -7.24 -6.20
CA THR A 61 -5.95 -5.98 -5.46
C THR A 61 -5.17 -4.92 -6.22
N GLU A 62 -4.19 -5.29 -7.05
CA GLU A 62 -3.53 -4.37 -7.97
C GLU A 62 -4.49 -3.86 -9.05
N LYS A 63 -5.33 -4.76 -9.62
CA LYS A 63 -6.38 -4.37 -10.55
C LYS A 63 -7.36 -3.41 -9.92
N TRP A 64 -7.87 -3.75 -8.73
CA TRP A 64 -8.80 -2.93 -7.99
C TRP A 64 -8.20 -1.56 -7.63
N SER A 65 -6.91 -1.52 -7.26
CA SER A 65 -6.19 -0.27 -6.95
C SER A 65 -6.04 0.62 -8.18
N ALA A 66 -5.75 0.03 -9.34
CA ALA A 66 -5.70 0.77 -10.59
C ALA A 66 -7.08 1.34 -10.97
N ASP A 67 -8.13 0.54 -10.79
CA ASP A 67 -9.51 0.97 -10.99
C ASP A 67 -9.90 2.09 -10.03
N LEU A 68 -9.50 2.02 -8.75
CA LEU A 68 -9.73 3.08 -7.76
C LEU A 68 -9.13 4.41 -8.23
N LEU A 69 -7.87 4.40 -8.68
CA LEU A 69 -7.11 5.58 -9.09
C LEU A 69 -7.52 6.17 -10.46
N SER A 70 -8.22 5.39 -11.29
CA SER A 70 -8.49 5.74 -12.69
C SER A 70 -9.20 7.07 -12.90
N GLU A 71 -10.13 7.42 -12.02
CA GLU A 71 -10.93 8.65 -12.14
C GLU A 71 -10.08 9.89 -11.83
N PHE A 72 -9.27 9.82 -10.76
CA PHE A 72 -8.31 10.88 -10.44
C PHE A 72 -7.30 11.09 -11.57
N ALA A 73 -6.75 10.00 -12.11
CA ALA A 73 -5.81 10.11 -13.22
C ALA A 73 -6.46 10.73 -14.46
N GLN A 74 -7.65 10.26 -14.85
CA GLN A 74 -8.37 10.75 -16.02
C GLN A 74 -8.77 12.23 -15.89
N SER A 75 -9.27 12.65 -14.72
CA SER A 75 -9.65 14.06 -14.51
C SER A 75 -8.47 15.02 -14.58
N ASN A 76 -7.24 14.53 -14.39
CA ASN A 76 -6.01 15.30 -14.50
C ASN A 76 -5.24 15.04 -15.82
N GLY A 77 -5.81 14.31 -16.77
CA GLY A 77 -5.15 14.02 -18.06
C GLY A 77 -3.98 13.02 -17.97
N TYR A 78 -3.94 12.20 -16.92
CA TYR A 78 -2.92 11.18 -16.68
C TYR A 78 -3.46 9.76 -16.90
N HIS A 79 -2.58 8.78 -16.80
CA HIS A 79 -2.89 7.36 -16.96
C HIS A 79 -2.50 6.57 -15.73
N VAL A 80 -3.32 5.58 -15.38
CA VAL A 80 -2.96 4.56 -14.40
C VAL A 80 -2.33 3.38 -15.13
N VAL A 81 -1.12 3.00 -14.74
CA VAL A 81 -0.35 1.92 -15.34
C VAL A 81 -0.09 0.86 -14.28
N LYS A 82 -0.63 -0.34 -14.48
CA LYS A 82 -0.24 -1.53 -13.70
C LYS A 82 1.10 -2.06 -14.19
N GLY A 83 1.95 -2.52 -13.27
CA GLY A 83 3.20 -3.17 -13.65
C GLY A 83 4.18 -2.23 -14.36
N ALA A 84 4.20 -0.93 -14.00
CA ALA A 84 5.04 0.06 -14.67
C ALA A 84 6.54 -0.28 -14.50
N VAL A 85 7.24 -0.35 -15.62
CA VAL A 85 8.68 -0.67 -15.71
C VAL A 85 9.46 0.60 -15.96
N CYS A 86 10.46 0.86 -15.12
CA CYS A 86 11.42 1.93 -15.30
C CYS A 86 12.77 1.52 -14.70
N GLU A 87 13.67 1.01 -15.53
CA GLU A 87 15.00 0.54 -15.10
C GLU A 87 15.79 1.65 -14.39
N GLU A 88 15.68 2.90 -14.86
CA GLU A 88 16.34 4.06 -14.25
C GLU A 88 15.91 4.31 -12.80
N LEU A 89 14.65 4.00 -12.47
CA LEU A 89 14.13 4.13 -11.11
C LEU A 89 14.25 2.84 -10.29
N GLY A 90 15.00 1.85 -10.76
CA GLY A 90 15.13 0.56 -10.08
C GLY A 90 13.82 -0.24 -10.06
N LEU A 91 12.98 -0.07 -11.09
CA LEU A 91 11.72 -0.81 -11.32
C LEU A 91 11.86 -1.69 -12.57
N PRO A 92 12.70 -2.75 -12.55
CA PRO A 92 12.90 -3.62 -13.70
C PRO A 92 11.67 -4.47 -14.00
N GLN A 93 11.61 -5.09 -15.18
CA GLN A 93 10.50 -5.99 -15.55
C GLN A 93 10.26 -7.13 -14.54
N LYS A 94 11.31 -7.59 -13.86
CA LYS A 94 11.21 -8.64 -12.81
C LYS A 94 10.62 -8.14 -11.48
N SER A 95 10.57 -6.83 -11.27
CA SER A 95 10.06 -6.18 -10.06
C SER A 95 9.53 -4.78 -10.39
N PRO A 96 8.49 -4.68 -11.24
CA PRO A 96 7.92 -3.40 -11.63
C PRO A 96 7.19 -2.74 -10.45
N ALA A 97 6.76 -1.50 -10.63
CA ALA A 97 5.79 -0.91 -9.71
C ALA A 97 4.45 -1.65 -9.84
N ASP A 98 3.78 -1.90 -8.71
CA ASP A 98 2.49 -2.58 -8.72
C ASP A 98 1.47 -1.74 -9.50
N VAL A 99 1.38 -0.44 -9.15
CA VAL A 99 0.63 0.58 -9.90
C VAL A 99 1.41 1.89 -9.92
N ALA A 100 1.30 2.65 -11.01
CA ALA A 100 1.81 4.01 -11.11
C ALA A 100 0.79 4.94 -11.78
N ILE A 101 0.85 6.24 -11.48
CA ILE A 101 0.22 7.28 -12.29
C ILE A 101 1.30 7.89 -13.18
N CYS A 102 1.04 7.94 -14.48
CA CYS A 102 2.01 8.33 -15.49
C CYS A 102 1.41 9.30 -16.52
N ARG A 103 2.26 10.10 -17.16
CA ARG A 103 1.89 10.96 -18.30
C ARG A 103 1.57 10.15 -19.56
N THR A 104 2.09 8.93 -19.66
CA THR A 104 1.83 8.04 -20.80
C THR A 104 1.19 6.73 -20.34
N LYS A 105 0.46 6.06 -21.23
CA LYS A 105 -0.19 4.77 -20.97
C LYS A 105 0.73 3.55 -21.14
N ASN A 106 2.02 3.76 -21.42
CA ASN A 106 2.95 2.67 -21.72
C ASN A 106 3.28 1.86 -20.47
N VAL A 107 3.65 0.58 -20.63
CA VAL A 107 4.18 -0.20 -19.49
C VAL A 107 5.61 0.24 -19.17
N TYR A 108 6.43 0.42 -20.20
CA TYR A 108 7.78 0.96 -20.09
C TYR A 108 7.71 2.48 -20.04
N GLN A 109 8.15 3.05 -18.92
CA GLN A 109 8.10 4.47 -18.63
C GLN A 109 9.50 5.05 -18.54
N LYS A 110 9.64 6.31 -18.95
CA LYS A 110 10.79 7.12 -18.52
C LYS A 110 10.54 7.61 -17.10
N ALA A 111 11.61 7.88 -16.36
CA ALA A 111 11.50 8.45 -15.01
C ALA A 111 10.67 9.74 -15.01
N GLU A 112 10.89 10.60 -16.02
CA GLU A 112 10.18 11.87 -16.19
C GLU A 112 8.69 11.72 -16.45
N ASP A 113 8.19 10.54 -16.87
CA ASP A 113 6.78 10.31 -17.14
C ASP A 113 6.02 9.79 -15.91
N ILE A 114 6.71 9.31 -14.87
CA ILE A 114 6.10 8.77 -13.65
C ILE A 114 5.80 9.93 -12.68
N LEU A 115 4.54 10.02 -12.26
CA LEU A 115 4.03 11.07 -11.39
C LEU A 115 3.76 10.59 -9.96
N LEU A 116 3.45 9.30 -9.79
CA LEU A 116 3.20 8.68 -8.49
C LEU A 116 3.52 7.19 -8.61
N ILE A 117 4.22 6.62 -7.63
CA ILE A 117 4.42 5.18 -7.50
C ILE A 117 3.55 4.67 -6.34
N ILE A 118 2.81 3.59 -6.58
CA ILE A 118 1.97 2.93 -5.58
C ILE A 118 2.43 1.49 -5.41
N GLU A 119 2.87 1.16 -4.21
CA GLU A 119 3.12 -0.22 -3.79
C GLU A 119 1.86 -0.78 -3.12
N VAL A 120 1.30 -1.86 -3.66
CA VAL A 120 0.06 -2.46 -3.15
C VAL A 120 0.39 -3.55 -2.13
N LYS A 121 -0.18 -3.42 -0.93
CA LYS A 121 -0.04 -4.36 0.19
C LYS A 121 -1.41 -4.66 0.82
N MET A 122 -2.41 -4.81 -0.03
CA MET A 122 -3.75 -5.21 0.33
C MET A 122 -3.87 -6.74 0.47
N SER A 123 -4.91 -7.20 1.14
CA SER A 123 -5.17 -8.64 1.33
C SER A 123 -6.64 -8.93 1.66
N ILE A 124 -7.01 -10.20 1.76
CA ILE A 124 -8.27 -10.59 2.42
C ILE A 124 -8.15 -10.26 3.92
N VAL A 125 -9.08 -9.45 4.43
CA VAL A 125 -9.11 -8.90 5.79
C VAL A 125 -10.06 -9.69 6.67
N TRP A 126 -11.20 -10.10 6.14
CA TRP A 126 -12.20 -10.85 6.92
C TRP A 126 -11.96 -12.36 6.81
N ASN A 127 -12.40 -13.10 7.83
CA ASN A 127 -12.39 -14.55 7.78
C ASN A 127 -13.67 -15.04 7.10
N TRP A 128 -13.53 -15.80 6.03
CA TRP A 128 -14.64 -16.35 5.26
C TRP A 128 -14.65 -17.87 5.36
N GLU A 129 -15.84 -18.45 5.46
CA GLU A 129 -16.08 -19.88 5.26
C GLU A 129 -16.76 -20.08 3.92
N LEU A 130 -16.26 -21.03 3.12
CA LEU A 130 -16.97 -21.55 1.97
C LEU A 130 -17.77 -22.77 2.39
N GLN A 131 -19.10 -22.65 2.33
CA GLN A 131 -20.02 -23.75 2.58
C GLN A 131 -20.53 -24.31 1.26
N LEU A 132 -20.25 -25.59 1.02
CA LEU A 132 -20.76 -26.32 -0.13
C LEU A 132 -22.17 -26.84 0.20
N GLN A 133 -23.17 -26.41 -0.55
CA GLN A 133 -24.57 -26.78 -0.37
C GLN A 133 -25.10 -27.56 -1.58
N ALA A 134 -26.23 -28.26 -1.43
CA ALA A 134 -26.81 -29.08 -2.49
C ALA A 134 -27.14 -28.30 -3.79
N HIS A 135 -27.36 -26.98 -3.69
CA HIS A 135 -27.71 -26.12 -4.83
C HIS A 135 -26.76 -24.95 -5.04
N GLY A 136 -25.52 -25.04 -4.54
CA GLY A 136 -24.50 -24.04 -4.81
C GLY A 136 -23.51 -23.83 -3.66
N GLU A 137 -22.75 -22.75 -3.78
CA GLU A 137 -21.75 -22.36 -2.80
C GLU A 137 -22.22 -21.11 -2.06
N LYS A 138 -21.96 -21.06 -0.75
CA LYS A 138 -22.25 -19.90 0.09
C LYS A 138 -21.00 -19.47 0.83
N LEU A 139 -20.69 -18.17 0.75
CA LEU A 139 -19.67 -17.55 1.58
C LEU A 139 -20.29 -16.99 2.85
N VAL A 140 -19.73 -17.36 3.99
CA VAL A 140 -20.15 -16.89 5.31
C VAL A 140 -18.99 -16.16 5.97
N CYS A 141 -19.19 -14.89 6.34
CA CYS A 141 -18.21 -14.13 7.09
C CYS A 141 -18.22 -14.63 8.55
N LEU A 142 -17.10 -15.21 8.98
CA LEU A 142 -16.90 -15.69 10.36
C LEU A 142 -16.42 -14.59 11.31
N GLY A 143 -15.81 -13.53 10.77
CA GLY A 143 -15.31 -12.41 11.56
C GLY A 143 -14.27 -11.58 10.81
N ASP A 144 -13.61 -10.66 11.53
CA ASP A 144 -12.54 -9.81 10.99
C ASP A 144 -11.14 -10.35 11.28
N TYR A 145 -10.13 -9.54 10.97
CA TYR A 145 -8.72 -9.91 11.13
C TYR A 145 -8.30 -10.25 12.57
N THR A 146 -9.09 -9.88 13.57
CA THR A 146 -8.84 -10.22 14.98
C THR A 146 -9.39 -11.58 15.36
N THR A 147 -10.24 -12.19 14.53
CA THR A 147 -10.88 -13.50 14.80
C THR A 147 -10.11 -14.69 14.21
N HIS A 148 -9.16 -14.42 13.32
CA HIS A 148 -8.35 -15.43 12.67
C HIS A 148 -6.86 -15.36 13.04
N ARG A 149 -6.11 -16.43 12.76
CA ARG A 149 -4.69 -16.54 13.14
C ARG A 149 -3.73 -15.84 12.18
N GLY A 150 -4.14 -15.58 10.95
CA GLY A 150 -3.32 -14.87 9.98
C GLY A 150 -3.20 -13.37 10.29
N ASN A 151 -2.08 -12.75 9.90
CA ASN A 151 -1.95 -11.29 9.86
C ASN A 151 -2.08 -10.81 8.41
N PRO A 152 -3.16 -10.10 8.06
CA PRO A 152 -3.40 -9.60 6.72
C PRO A 152 -2.66 -8.27 6.48
N GLY A 153 -2.27 -8.04 5.23
CA GLY A 153 -1.75 -6.75 4.75
C GLY A 153 -0.66 -6.15 5.64
N LEU A 154 -0.85 -4.89 6.03
CA LEU A 154 0.07 -4.07 6.82
C LEU A 154 0.19 -4.50 8.29
N LEU A 155 -0.66 -5.41 8.78
CA LEU A 155 -0.50 -6.01 10.11
C LEU A 155 0.68 -7.00 10.14
N ARG A 156 1.18 -7.40 8.97
CA ARG A 156 2.32 -8.31 8.85
C ARG A 156 3.63 -7.54 8.71
N SER A 157 4.58 -7.80 9.61
CA SER A 157 5.87 -7.09 9.64
C SER A 157 6.68 -7.24 8.35
N ASP A 158 6.77 -8.44 7.77
CA ASP A 158 7.53 -8.64 6.53
C ASP A 158 6.89 -7.93 5.33
N THR A 159 5.56 -7.79 5.29
CA THR A 159 4.85 -6.99 4.27
C THR A 159 5.31 -5.53 4.33
N VAL A 160 5.31 -4.92 5.52
CA VAL A 160 5.73 -3.53 5.72
C VAL A 160 7.22 -3.36 5.35
N LEU A 161 8.08 -4.27 5.80
CA LEU A 161 9.52 -4.23 5.48
C LEU A 161 9.80 -4.38 3.99
N LYS A 162 9.07 -5.27 3.28
CA LYS A 162 9.19 -5.42 1.82
C LYS A 162 8.80 -4.14 1.10
N ALA A 163 7.71 -3.48 1.51
CA ALA A 163 7.29 -2.21 0.93
C ALA A 163 8.35 -1.13 1.16
N ILE A 164 8.90 -1.02 2.38
CA ILE A 164 9.99 -0.08 2.71
C ILE A 164 11.22 -0.36 1.83
N GLY A 165 11.63 -1.62 1.72
CA GLY A 165 12.80 -2.01 0.92
C GLY A 165 12.64 -1.63 -0.55
N LYS A 166 11.48 -1.89 -1.16
CA LYS A 166 11.22 -1.54 -2.57
C LYS A 166 11.17 -0.03 -2.78
N CYS A 167 10.52 0.72 -1.90
CA CYS A 167 10.46 2.19 -2.00
C CYS A 167 11.84 2.83 -1.80
N LEU A 168 12.63 2.33 -0.85
CA LEU A 168 14.00 2.79 -0.65
C LEU A 168 14.87 2.50 -1.87
N ASN A 169 14.73 1.31 -2.49
CA ASN A 169 15.42 0.98 -3.73
C ASN A 169 15.15 2.00 -4.83
N VAL A 170 13.89 2.41 -5.01
CA VAL A 170 13.52 3.48 -5.96
C VAL A 170 14.26 4.78 -5.63
N ARG A 171 14.22 5.21 -4.37
CA ARG A 171 14.83 6.47 -3.90
C ARG A 171 16.34 6.54 -4.14
N ILE A 172 17.04 5.42 -4.04
CA ILE A 172 18.50 5.37 -4.19
C ILE A 172 18.97 5.01 -5.60
N SER A 173 18.06 4.56 -6.49
CA SER A 173 18.43 4.13 -7.85
C SER A 173 18.77 5.30 -8.77
N SER A 174 18.08 6.44 -8.63
CA SER A 174 18.35 7.64 -9.43
C SER A 174 17.83 8.89 -8.74
N PHE A 175 18.55 10.01 -8.91
CA PHE A 175 18.07 11.31 -8.45
C PHE A 175 16.78 11.75 -9.14
N LYS A 176 16.43 11.18 -10.30
CA LYS A 176 15.13 11.44 -10.93
C LYS A 176 13.94 10.93 -10.13
N ALA A 177 14.17 10.04 -9.15
CA ALA A 177 13.15 9.63 -8.20
C ALA A 177 12.84 10.72 -7.13
N SER A 178 13.65 11.78 -7.01
CA SER A 178 13.59 12.70 -5.86
C SER A 178 12.22 13.37 -5.71
N GLY A 179 11.67 13.84 -6.83
CA GLY A 179 10.39 14.53 -6.89
C GLY A 179 9.17 13.61 -7.03
N ILE A 180 9.37 12.30 -7.20
CA ILE A 180 8.26 11.36 -7.39
C ILE A 180 7.72 10.92 -6.02
N PRO A 181 6.44 11.18 -5.69
CA PRO A 181 5.83 10.63 -4.49
C PRO A 181 5.69 9.10 -4.59
N ILE A 182 5.83 8.44 -3.46
CA ILE A 182 5.65 6.99 -3.31
C ILE A 182 4.69 6.74 -2.15
N ILE A 183 3.62 5.99 -2.39
CA ILE A 183 2.68 5.57 -1.33
C ILE A 183 2.61 4.05 -1.25
N VAL A 184 2.27 3.55 -0.07
CA VAL A 184 1.93 2.14 0.14
C VAL A 184 0.43 2.05 0.36
N LEU A 185 -0.29 1.37 -0.53
CA LEU A 185 -1.73 1.21 -0.46
C LEU A 185 -2.08 -0.14 0.19
N GLY A 186 -2.78 -0.10 1.31
CA GLY A 186 -3.25 -1.26 2.06
C GLY A 186 -4.73 -1.16 2.38
N ASN A 187 -5.24 -2.16 3.09
CA ASN A 187 -6.66 -2.23 3.50
C ASN A 187 -6.83 -2.76 4.92
N THR A 188 -5.76 -2.67 5.72
CA THR A 188 -5.72 -3.03 7.13
C THR A 188 -5.11 -1.87 7.91
N PRO A 189 -5.33 -1.80 9.24
CA PRO A 189 -4.51 -0.98 10.11
C PRO A 189 -3.03 -1.41 10.07
N ILE A 190 -2.17 -0.61 10.69
CA ILE A 190 -0.78 -0.97 10.96
C ILE A 190 -0.59 -1.26 12.46
N THR A 191 0.42 -2.05 12.82
CA THR A 191 0.70 -2.35 14.23
C THR A 191 1.41 -1.18 14.93
N ARG A 192 1.16 -1.02 16.24
CA ARG A 192 1.69 0.10 17.06
C ARG A 192 3.22 0.28 16.95
N ASN A 193 3.95 -0.83 16.88
CA ASN A 193 5.42 -0.81 16.77
C ASN A 193 5.94 -0.16 15.48
N TYR A 194 5.07 0.12 14.50
CA TYR A 194 5.43 0.81 13.27
C TYR A 194 4.96 2.27 13.22
N TYR A 195 4.23 2.78 14.22
CA TYR A 195 3.66 4.14 14.17
C TYR A 195 4.74 5.21 13.98
N GLU A 196 5.73 5.23 14.86
CA GLU A 196 6.86 6.16 14.73
C GLU A 196 7.64 5.92 13.44
N LYS A 197 7.78 4.65 13.03
CA LYS A 197 8.53 4.28 11.83
C LYS A 197 7.89 4.83 10.55
N VAL A 198 6.57 4.71 10.39
CA VAL A 198 5.88 5.26 9.21
C VAL A 198 5.90 6.78 9.20
N ASP A 199 5.84 7.42 10.36
CA ASP A 199 5.98 8.87 10.48
C ASP A 199 7.39 9.33 10.11
N HIS A 200 8.42 8.58 10.52
CA HIS A 200 9.81 8.83 10.13
C HIS A 200 10.04 8.63 8.64
N LEU A 201 9.46 7.60 8.03
CA LEU A 201 9.55 7.35 6.58
C LEU A 201 8.94 8.49 5.76
N LYS A 202 7.81 9.03 6.22
CA LYS A 202 7.16 10.19 5.61
C LYS A 202 7.97 11.47 5.78
N ARG A 203 8.41 11.76 7.00
CA ARG A 203 9.24 12.95 7.29
C ARG A 203 10.55 12.92 6.51
N GLY A 204 11.18 11.75 6.42
CA GLY A 204 12.40 11.55 5.64
C GLY A 204 12.18 11.50 4.12
N GLY A 205 10.94 11.61 3.64
CA GLY A 205 10.62 11.64 2.21
C GLY A 205 10.75 10.30 1.48
N ILE A 206 10.97 9.19 2.20
CA ILE A 206 11.14 7.86 1.58
C ILE A 206 9.79 7.36 1.05
N ILE A 207 8.74 7.44 1.86
CA ILE A 207 7.35 7.04 1.53
C ILE A 207 6.40 8.12 2.04
N GLN A 208 5.60 8.72 1.18
CA GLN A 208 4.71 9.84 1.50
C GLN A 208 3.46 9.42 2.30
N GLY A 209 3.14 8.13 2.33
CA GLY A 209 2.17 7.58 3.27
C GLY A 209 1.89 6.10 3.11
N PHE A 210 1.55 5.45 4.23
CA PHE A 210 0.89 4.16 4.30
C PHE A 210 -0.60 4.40 4.39
N TRP A 211 -1.31 4.13 3.31
CA TRP A 211 -2.70 4.50 3.13
C TRP A 211 -3.58 3.26 3.21
N SER A 212 -4.56 3.27 4.11
CA SER A 212 -5.58 2.22 4.20
C SER A 212 -6.88 2.68 3.56
N VAL A 213 -7.35 1.96 2.54
CA VAL A 213 -8.61 2.23 1.84
C VAL A 213 -9.74 1.33 2.33
N ASN A 214 -9.66 0.83 3.56
CA ASN A 214 -10.75 0.10 4.21
C ASN A 214 -11.31 0.95 5.36
N PRO A 215 -12.50 1.56 5.20
CA PRO A 215 -13.12 2.41 6.22
C PRO A 215 -13.45 1.67 7.52
N LYS A 216 -13.83 0.39 7.42
CA LYS A 216 -14.38 -0.40 8.52
C LYS A 216 -13.71 -1.78 8.57
N PRO A 217 -12.41 -1.85 8.88
CA PRO A 217 -11.67 -3.11 8.85
C PRO A 217 -12.03 -4.06 10.00
N LEU A 218 -12.81 -3.60 10.99
CA LEU A 218 -13.30 -4.40 12.12
C LEU A 218 -14.82 -4.59 12.04
N ASP A 219 -15.29 -5.70 12.57
CA ASP A 219 -16.70 -6.02 12.68
C ASP A 219 -17.21 -5.73 14.11
N LYS A 220 -17.89 -4.60 14.27
CA LYS A 220 -18.57 -4.17 15.50
C LYS A 220 -19.37 -5.27 16.18
N SER A 221 -20.03 -6.10 15.38
CA SER A 221 -20.94 -7.12 15.90
C SER A 221 -20.22 -8.31 16.53
N LEU A 222 -18.92 -8.49 16.25
CA LEU A 222 -18.14 -9.66 16.65
C LEU A 222 -16.96 -9.31 17.57
N THR A 223 -16.47 -8.07 17.55
CA THR A 223 -15.32 -7.63 18.36
C THR A 223 -15.57 -6.28 19.04
N PRO A 224 -16.06 -6.25 20.29
CA PRO A 224 -16.34 -5.01 21.03
C PRO A 224 -15.09 -4.22 21.47
N ARG A 225 -13.90 -4.53 20.94
CA ARG A 225 -12.64 -3.91 21.39
C ARG A 225 -12.47 -2.56 20.73
N LEU A 226 -12.89 -1.52 21.43
CA LEU A 226 -12.47 -0.15 21.15
C LEU A 226 -10.99 0.01 21.54
N LEU A 227 -10.25 0.79 20.76
CA LEU A 227 -8.99 1.37 21.18
C LEU A 227 -9.24 2.31 22.37
N ASN A 228 -8.18 2.64 23.12
CA ASN A 228 -8.26 3.48 24.32
C ASN A 228 -8.89 4.88 24.07
N ASN A 229 -9.03 5.30 22.81
CA ASN A 229 -9.65 6.56 22.37
C ASN A 229 -11.11 6.40 21.90
N GLY A 230 -11.73 5.23 22.03
CA GLY A 230 -13.09 4.97 21.56
C GLY A 230 -13.21 4.71 20.04
N GLU A 231 -12.10 4.69 19.30
CA GLU A 231 -12.07 4.28 17.89
C GLU A 231 -11.91 2.77 17.74
N GLU A 232 -12.41 2.21 16.64
CA GLU A 232 -12.29 0.77 16.40
C GLU A 232 -10.90 0.40 15.89
N SER A 233 -10.41 1.18 14.94
CA SER A 233 -9.08 1.06 14.39
C SER A 233 -8.50 2.46 14.20
N ILE A 234 -7.18 2.57 14.28
CA ILE A 234 -6.46 3.84 14.12
C ILE A 234 -6.88 4.55 12.82
N LYS A 235 -7.29 5.82 12.94
CA LYS A 235 -7.53 6.70 11.79
C LYS A 235 -6.22 7.16 11.16
N ALA A 236 -5.28 7.64 11.96
CA ALA A 236 -3.99 8.11 11.51
C ALA A 236 -2.94 8.05 12.63
N THR A 237 -1.66 8.00 12.26
CA THR A 237 -0.55 8.29 13.18
C THR A 237 -0.36 9.80 13.33
N GLU A 238 0.36 10.23 14.37
CA GLU A 238 0.57 11.66 14.69
C GLU A 238 1.24 12.41 13.54
N GLY A 239 2.29 11.83 12.93
CA GLY A 239 2.96 12.38 11.75
C GLY A 239 2.22 12.15 10.43
N LEU A 240 1.03 11.56 10.46
CA LEU A 240 0.23 11.19 9.29
C LEU A 240 1.01 10.28 8.31
N GLY A 241 1.99 9.51 8.80
CA GLY A 241 2.72 8.48 8.07
C GLY A 241 1.84 7.28 7.74
N PHE A 242 0.86 6.98 8.59
CA PHE A 242 -0.28 6.11 8.26
C PHE A 242 -1.58 6.92 8.26
N TYR A 243 -2.49 6.60 7.33
CA TYR A 243 -3.80 7.23 7.22
C TYR A 243 -4.85 6.25 6.68
N ARG A 244 -6.02 6.16 7.32
CA ARG A 244 -7.18 5.39 6.87
C ARG A 244 -8.21 6.32 6.25
N PHE A 245 -8.67 6.00 5.05
CA PHE A 245 -9.76 6.72 4.40
C PHE A 245 -11.11 6.11 4.77
N ASP A 246 -12.06 6.98 5.12
CA ASP A 246 -13.43 6.61 5.43
C ASP A 246 -14.36 6.82 4.22
N THR A 247 -14.00 7.73 3.31
CA THR A 247 -14.73 7.99 2.07
C THR A 247 -13.78 8.12 0.88
N TYR A 248 -14.33 7.91 -0.33
CA TYR A 248 -13.58 8.08 -1.56
C TYR A 248 -13.19 9.55 -1.81
N ASP A 249 -14.04 10.51 -1.44
CA ASP A 249 -13.73 11.94 -1.56
C ASP A 249 -12.54 12.35 -0.66
N GLU A 250 -12.43 11.77 0.53
CA GLU A 250 -11.28 11.97 1.42
C GLU A 250 -9.98 11.45 0.79
N PHE A 251 -10.05 10.29 0.12
CA PHE A 251 -8.94 9.73 -0.64
C PHE A 251 -8.53 10.62 -1.82
N LEU A 252 -9.51 11.10 -2.62
CA LEU A 252 -9.25 12.01 -3.74
C LEU A 252 -8.61 13.31 -3.28
N LYS A 253 -9.14 13.93 -2.22
CA LYS A 253 -8.56 15.16 -1.65
C LYS A 253 -7.11 14.94 -1.23
N LYS A 254 -6.79 13.78 -0.65
CA LYS A 254 -5.42 13.47 -0.24
C LYS A 254 -4.47 13.25 -1.42
N LEU A 255 -4.96 12.67 -2.51
CA LEU A 255 -4.22 12.59 -3.77
C LEU A 255 -3.96 13.99 -4.35
N GLU A 256 -4.97 14.87 -4.37
CA GLU A 256 -4.79 16.24 -4.82
C GLU A 256 -3.77 17.01 -3.99
N GLU A 257 -3.83 16.89 -2.66
CA GLU A 257 -2.81 17.47 -1.77
C GLU A 257 -1.42 16.95 -2.14
N LEU A 258 -1.27 15.64 -2.33
CA LEU A 258 0.02 15.02 -2.67
C LEU A 258 0.58 15.52 -4.02
N PHE A 259 -0.27 15.76 -5.02
CA PHE A 259 0.15 16.24 -6.34
C PHE A 259 0.45 17.76 -6.38
N ARG A 260 -0.06 18.53 -5.42
CA ARG A 260 0.23 19.98 -5.32
C ARG A 260 1.52 20.28 -4.56
N GLU A 261 2.02 19.31 -3.78
CA GLU A 261 3.23 19.48 -2.99
C GLU A 261 4.49 19.22 -3.81
N GLU A 262 5.22 20.28 -4.17
CA GLU A 262 6.58 20.14 -4.70
C GLU A 262 7.53 19.79 -3.53
N ARG A 263 8.08 18.58 -3.55
CA ARG A 263 9.04 18.09 -2.55
C ARG A 263 10.20 17.39 -3.23
N GLU A 264 11.41 17.63 -2.75
CA GLU A 264 12.62 16.96 -3.21
C GLU A 264 13.15 16.02 -2.13
N PHE A 265 13.20 14.72 -2.42
CA PHE A 265 13.98 13.79 -1.60
C PHE A 265 15.48 13.94 -1.88
N PHE A 266 16.28 13.94 -0.81
CA PHE A 266 17.72 13.86 -0.89
C PHE A 266 18.28 13.03 0.28
N SER A 267 19.37 12.31 0.03
CA SER A 267 20.09 11.58 1.07
C SER A 267 21.57 11.50 0.69
N SER A 268 22.45 11.62 1.69
CA SER A 268 23.91 11.53 1.53
C SER A 268 24.54 11.32 2.90
N MET A 269 25.71 10.67 2.94
CA MET A 269 26.49 10.54 4.16
C MET A 269 27.70 11.48 4.05
N ARG A 270 27.71 12.54 4.87
CA ARG A 270 28.73 13.59 4.88
C ARG A 270 29.10 13.95 6.31
N THR A 271 30.31 14.46 6.52
CA THR A 271 30.70 15.03 7.81
C THR A 271 30.01 16.37 8.04
N GLU A 272 29.90 16.79 9.30
CA GLU A 272 29.33 18.11 9.66
C GLU A 272 30.14 19.26 9.05
N ASP A 273 31.47 19.12 8.97
CA ASP A 273 32.37 20.10 8.33
C ASP A 273 32.07 20.26 6.82
N GLU A 274 31.91 19.15 6.09
CA GLU A 274 31.53 19.19 4.67
C GLU A 274 30.15 19.80 4.46
N LEU A 275 29.17 19.42 5.28
CA LEU A 275 27.83 19.99 5.21
C LEU A 275 27.86 21.50 5.46
N GLY A 276 28.64 21.96 6.43
CA GLY A 276 28.86 23.38 6.70
C GLY A 276 29.43 24.12 5.48
N LYS A 277 30.44 23.54 4.82
CA LYS A 277 31.02 24.09 3.58
C LYS A 277 30.00 24.14 2.45
N PHE A 278 29.17 23.11 2.29
CA PHE A 278 28.13 23.09 1.25
C PHE A 278 27.08 24.17 1.48
N ILE A 279 26.65 24.37 2.73
CA ILE A 279 25.73 25.45 3.10
C ILE A 279 26.35 26.81 2.77
N GLU A 280 27.63 27.02 3.10
CA GLU A 280 28.32 28.29 2.80
C GLU A 280 28.38 28.58 1.29
N ILE A 281 28.76 27.58 0.49
CA ILE A 281 28.83 27.70 -0.98
C ILE A 281 27.44 27.99 -1.54
N ALA A 282 26.44 27.20 -1.14
CA ALA A 282 25.07 27.34 -1.61
C ALA A 282 24.49 28.71 -1.24
N ASN A 283 24.76 29.23 -0.04
CA ASN A 283 24.23 30.51 0.44
C ASN A 283 24.69 31.74 -0.36
N ARG A 284 25.70 31.59 -1.23
CA ARG A 284 26.16 32.64 -2.15
C ARG A 284 25.21 32.85 -3.34
N GLU A 285 24.28 31.92 -3.58
CA GLU A 285 23.28 32.05 -4.65
C GLU A 285 22.23 33.14 -4.33
N ALA A 286 21.66 33.72 -5.38
CA ALA A 286 20.83 34.93 -5.27
C ALA A 286 19.43 34.69 -4.68
N THR A 287 18.84 33.50 -4.87
CA THR A 287 17.47 33.17 -4.41
C THR A 287 17.46 31.87 -3.62
N TYR A 288 16.44 31.65 -2.78
CA TYR A 288 16.36 30.44 -1.96
C TYR A 288 16.28 29.16 -2.80
N GLU A 289 15.60 29.20 -3.94
CA GLU A 289 15.50 28.09 -4.88
C GLU A 289 16.88 27.74 -5.44
N LYS A 290 17.64 28.75 -5.90
CA LYS A 290 19.01 28.54 -6.39
C LYS A 290 19.95 28.06 -5.28
N LYS A 291 19.79 28.56 -4.05
CA LYS A 291 20.52 28.05 -2.87
C LYS A 291 20.22 26.55 -2.66
N ALA A 292 18.95 26.16 -2.73
CA ALA A 292 18.54 24.76 -2.60
C ALA A 292 19.09 23.90 -3.74
N GLU A 293 18.94 24.31 -5.00
CA GLU A 293 19.49 23.62 -6.17
C GLU A 293 21.01 23.42 -6.07
N LYS A 294 21.73 24.48 -5.65
CA LYS A 294 23.18 24.41 -5.46
C LYS A 294 23.56 23.46 -4.35
N PHE A 295 22.87 23.52 -3.22
CA PHE A 295 23.08 22.60 -2.10
C PHE A 295 22.82 21.14 -2.51
N LEU A 296 21.71 20.88 -3.22
CA LEU A 296 21.37 19.56 -3.72
C LEU A 296 22.40 19.04 -4.71
N THR A 297 22.94 19.90 -5.58
CA THR A 297 24.03 19.52 -6.49
C THR A 297 25.26 19.08 -5.70
N LEU A 298 25.67 19.86 -4.69
CA LEU A 298 26.84 19.54 -3.86
C LEU A 298 26.66 18.24 -3.06
N ILE A 299 25.46 17.99 -2.53
CA ILE A 299 25.21 16.82 -1.69
C ILE A 299 25.15 15.50 -2.50
N ARG A 300 24.67 15.59 -3.75
CA ARG A 300 24.49 14.48 -4.69
C ARG A 300 25.81 14.04 -5.35
N GLY A 301 26.82 14.92 -5.35
CA GLY A 301 28.13 14.68 -5.98
C GLY A 301 28.12 15.06 -7.46
#